data_AF-A0A843BMD4-F1
#
_entry.id   AF-A0A843BMD4-F1
#
_cell.length_a   1.000
_cell.length_b   1.000
_cell.length_c   1.000
_cell.angle_alpha   90.00
_cell.angle_beta   90.00
_cell.angle_gamma   90.00
#
_symmetry.space_group_name_H-M   'P 1'
#
loop_
_entity.id
_entity.type
_entity.pdbx_description
1 polymer ?
#
loop_
_entity_poly.entity_id
_entity_poly.type
_entity_poly.pdbx_seq_one_letter_code
_entity_poly.pdbx_strand_id
1 'polypeptide(L)' 'MVKEFSYRGIPKEELENMSLEKLFQLFNARQRRSLTRGINDGKRKLIEEIKAAKAGKLKNPIKTHVRD' A
#
# COMPACT_ATOMS: atom_id res chain seq x y z
N MET A 1 -11.47 -24.95 1.09
CA MET A 1 -10.02 -24.85 1.34
C MET A 1 -9.62 -23.38 1.25
N VAL A 2 -9.06 -22.79 2.30
CA VAL A 2 -8.67 -21.37 2.31
C VAL A 2 -7.47 -21.21 1.38
N LYS A 3 -7.60 -20.42 0.32
CA LYS A 3 -6.48 -20.15 -0.60
C LYS A 3 -5.53 -19.19 0.11
N GLU A 4 -4.36 -19.68 0.49
CA GLU A 4 -3.30 -18.84 1.04
C GLU A 4 -2.83 -17.84 -0.02
N PHE A 5 -2.77 -16.57 0.37
CA PHE A 5 -2.34 -15.51 -0.53
C PHE A 5 -0.81 -15.43 -0.53
N SER A 6 -0.23 -15.47 -1.72
CA SER A 6 1.17 -15.16 -1.96
C SER A 6 1.31 -14.18 -3.12
N TYR A 7 2.29 -13.28 -3.02
CA TYR A 7 2.65 -12.36 -4.09
C TYR A 7 4.05 -12.70 -4.60
N ARG A 8 4.14 -13.11 -5.87
CA ARG A 8 5.40 -13.56 -6.49
C ARG A 8 6.12 -14.66 -5.68
N GLY A 9 5.36 -15.56 -5.06
CA GLY A 9 5.89 -16.64 -4.22
C GLY A 9 6.17 -16.26 -2.77
N ILE A 10 5.93 -15.01 -2.37
CA ILE A 10 6.17 -14.52 -1.01
C ILE A 10 4.86 -14.48 -0.22
N PRO A 11 4.80 -15.05 0.99
CA PRO A 11 3.61 -15.04 1.83
C PRO A 11 3.30 -13.64 2.37
N LYS A 12 2.05 -13.41 2.76
CA LYS A 12 1.58 -12.10 3.25
C LYS A 12 2.40 -11.57 4.43
N GLU A 13 2.74 -12.42 5.40
CA GLU A 13 3.46 -12.02 6.61
C GLU A 13 4.87 -11.50 6.29
N GLU A 14 5.55 -12.10 5.32
CA GLU A 14 6.86 -11.66 4.88
C GLU A 14 6.78 -10.32 4.11
N LEU A 15 5.73 -10.13 3.30
CA LEU A 15 5.49 -8.85 2.61
C LEU A 15 5.29 -7.68 3.59
N GLU A 16 4.62 -7.90 4.72
CA GLU A 16 4.37 -6.86 5.72
C GLU A 16 5.63 -6.46 6.49
N ASN A 17 6.57 -7.39 6.67
CA ASN A 17 7.84 -7.17 7.37
C ASN A 17 8.97 -6.67 6.45
N MET A 18 8.78 -6.69 5.13
CA MET A 18 9.79 -6.30 4.16
C MET A 18 10.01 -4.78 4.12
N SER A 19 11.25 -4.34 3.85
CA SER A 19 11.53 -2.93 3.59
C SER A 19 10.90 -2.46 2.27
N LEU A 20 10.49 -1.19 2.22
CA LEU A 20 9.86 -0.60 1.04
C LEU A 20 10.74 -0.69 -0.22
N GLU A 21 12.05 -0.51 -0.09
CA GLU A 21 12.99 -0.59 -1.21
C GLU A 21 13.03 -1.98 -1.85
N LYS A 22 13.06 -3.03 -1.03
CA LYS A 22 12.99 -4.42 -1.50
C LYS A 22 11.63 -4.71 -2.12
N LEU A 23 10.56 -4.22 -1.51
CA LEU A 23 9.20 -4.38 -2.04
C LEU A 23 9.03 -3.71 -3.41
N PHE A 24 9.66 -2.55 -3.65
CA PHE A 24 9.59 -1.84 -4.94
C PHE A 24 10.24 -2.62 -6.09
N GLN A 25 11.24 -3.44 -5.80
CA GLN A 25 11.86 -4.32 -6.80
C GLN A 25 10.89 -5.39 -7.29
N LEU A 26 9.98 -5.83 -6.41
CA LEU A 26 8.93 -6.79 -6.74
C LEU A 26 7.80 -6.16 -7.58
N PHE A 27 7.64 -4.85 -7.60
CA PHE A 27 6.60 -4.21 -8.41
C PHE A 27 6.95 -4.15 -9.90
N ASN A 28 5.91 -3.97 -10.73
CA ASN A 28 6.10 -3.76 -12.16
C ASN A 28 6.74 -2.38 -12.45
N ALA A 29 7.20 -2.19 -13.69
CA ALA A 29 7.93 -0.97 -14.09
C ALA A 29 7.13 0.32 -13.83
N ARG A 30 5.79 0.30 -14.04
CA ARG A 30 4.91 1.45 -13.85
C ARG A 30 4.81 1.86 -12.39
N GLN A 31 4.50 0.91 -11.51
CA GLN A 31 4.34 1.15 -10.08
C GLN A 31 5.65 1.64 -9.46
N ARG A 32 6.77 0.99 -9.81
CA ARG A 32 8.10 1.40 -9.37
C ARG A 32 8.42 2.83 -9.79
N ARG A 33 8.15 3.20 -11.05
CA ARG A 33 8.35 4.57 -11.55
C ARG A 33 7.50 5.60 -10.81
N SER A 34 6.23 5.27 -10.52
CA SER A 34 5.34 6.18 -9.79
C SER A 34 5.83 6.44 -8.37
N LEU A 35 6.19 5.38 -7.65
CA LEU A 35 6.65 5.46 -6.26
C LEU A 35 8.03 6.14 -6.13
N THR A 36 8.94 5.87 -7.06
CA THR A 36 10.28 6.51 -7.08
C THR A 36 10.24 7.99 -7.42
N ARG A 37 9.28 8.44 -8.23
CA ARG A 37 9.07 9.87 -8.52
C ARG A 37 8.46 10.64 -7.35
N GLY A 38 7.87 9.93 -6.39
CA GLY A 38 7.31 10.50 -5.18
C GLY A 38 5.78 10.52 -5.17
N ILE A 39 5.25 10.70 -3.97
CA ILE A 39 3.82 10.67 -3.67
C ILE A 39 3.27 12.10 -3.67
N ASN A 40 2.17 12.34 -4.39
CA ASN A 40 1.50 13.64 -4.39
C ASN A 40 0.83 13.93 -3.02
N ASP A 41 0.50 15.20 -2.76
CA ASP A 41 -0.05 15.59 -1.46
C ASP A 41 -1.42 14.96 -1.17
N GLY A 42 -2.24 14.74 -2.20
CA GLY A 42 -3.53 14.05 -2.06
C GLY A 42 -3.39 12.60 -1.57
N LYS A 43 -2.41 11.87 -2.11
CA LYS A 43 -2.07 10.50 -1.70
C LYS A 43 -1.47 10.48 -0.30
N ARG A 44 -0.67 11.49 0.10
CA ARG A 44 -0.15 11.62 1.47
C ARG A 44 -1.27 11.75 2.50
N LYS A 45 -2.22 12.66 2.28
CA LYS A 45 -3.41 12.81 3.14
C LYS A 45 -4.22 11.51 3.22
N LEU A 46 -4.42 10.86 2.09
CA LEU A 46 -5.13 9.57 2.05
C LEU A 46 -4.42 8.48 2.86
N ILE A 47 -3.07 8.41 2.80
CA ILE A 47 -2.29 7.46 3.60
C ILE A 47 -2.47 7.74 5.10
N GLU A 48 -2.49 9.00 5.51
CA GLU A 48 -2.70 9.38 6.91
C GLU A 48 -4.11 9.00 7.40
N GLU A 49 -5.14 9.25 6.60
CA GLU A 49 -6.51 8.82 6.88
C GLU A 49 -6.62 7.29 7.01
N ILE A 50 -5.97 6.55 6.11
CA ILE A 50 -5.92 5.07 6.17
C ILE A 50 -5.23 4.59 7.46
N LYS A 51 -4.11 5.22 7.86
CA LYS A 51 -3.43 4.89 9.11
C LYS A 51 -4.33 5.18 10.32
N ALA A 52 -5.03 6.30 10.32
CA ALA A 52 -5.94 6.68 11.40
C ALA A 52 -7.16 5.74 11.49
N ALA A 53 -7.71 5.31 10.35
CA ALA A 53 -8.77 4.30 10.30
C ALA A 53 -8.29 2.93 10.79
N LYS A 54 -7.09 2.48 10.39
CA LYS A 54 -6.48 1.24 10.89
C LYS A 54 -6.26 1.28 12.41
N ALA A 55 -5.98 2.46 12.98
CA ALA A 55 -5.86 2.67 14.42
C ALA A 55 -7.22 2.83 15.15
N GLY A 56 -8.35 2.69 14.44
CA GLY A 56 -9.69 2.77 15.03
C GLY A 56 -10.18 4.18 15.34
N LYS A 57 -9.44 5.23 14.93
CA LYS A 57 -9.81 6.63 15.18
C LYS A 57 -10.91 7.14 14.24
N LEU A 58 -11.03 6.54 13.06
CA LEU A 58 -12.11 6.80 12.11
C LEU A 58 -13.09 5.64 12.08
N LYS A 59 -14.36 5.95 12.29
CA LYS A 59 -15.48 5.00 12.18
C LYS A 59 -16.14 5.00 10.79
N ASN A 60 -15.96 6.07 10.03
CA ASN A 60 -16.60 6.25 8.72
C ASN A 60 -15.71 5.74 7.57
N PRO A 61 -16.31 5.21 6.49
CA PRO A 61 -15.57 4.85 5.29
C PRO A 61 -14.84 6.05 4.67
N ILE A 62 -13.58 5.84 4.26
CA ILE A 62 -12.77 6.85 3.59
C ILE A 62 -13.23 6.98 2.13
N LYS A 63 -13.67 8.19 1.72
CA LYS A 63 -14.05 8.51 0.34
C LYS A 63 -12.90 9.26 -0.34
N THR A 64 -12.51 8.86 -1.57
CA THR A 64 -11.40 9.49 -2.29
C THR A 64 -11.69 9.63 -3.79
N HIS A 65 -11.18 10.73 -4.38
CA HIS A 65 -11.16 10.95 -5.84
C HIS A 65 -9.80 10.59 -6.47
N VAL A 66 -8.81 10.20 -5.66
CA VAL A 66 -7.47 9.85 -6.14
C VAL A 66 -7.47 8.40 -6.62
N ARG A 67 -7.80 8.17 -7.90
CA ARG A 67 -7.95 6.83 -8.52
C ARG A 67 -6.71 6.31 -9.26
N ASP A 68 -5.63 7.07 -9.19
CA ASP A 68 -4.41 6.93 -9.99
C ASP A 68 -3.28 6.13 -9.28
#